data_AF-A0A939RE39-F1
#
_entry.id   AF-A0A939RE39-F1
#
_cell.length_a   1.000
_cell.length_b   1.000
_cell.length_c   1.000
_cell.angle_alpha   90.00
_cell.angle_beta   90.00
_cell.angle_gamma   90.00
#
_symmetry.space_group_name_H-M   'P 1'
#
loop_
_entity.id
_entity.type
_entity.pdbx_description
1 polymer ?
#
loop_
_entity_poly.entity_id
_entity_poly.type
_entity_poly.pdbx_seq_one_letter_code
_entity_poly.pdbx_strand_id
1 'polypeptide(L)'
;MKIIFAISRILFILFVWTIGYLFWLQRLMVAVWKFNPMSKQHWLYIWNEWKNGWVIQSLSEWMFVIILFMTIPVMLTGGALLCAVPWLKWFKIIILFPIRFILKKIKDKEKDKKPTRLKVTKKKSYKQTRPPAVRAGSGKLKRPEPAEADAKSPAPAAAPTEHVSQKDQTPQRASSSSSSSSSSSGSVMDILRSAGYRLISDAKIAGKKIDFVAVSADHILLCMIDSESGDWLADEERFNDEEPLWFSESNHRISPVRVVLNARDALSSALTGSAKGMEIKVIVVIRQGTIINAEDMFEVWDGLKVTVCRFEDGGPDEIMTLEKAVSNVRSPDDGLYHNVSSAVN
;
A
#
# COMPACT_ATOMS: atom_id res chain seq x y z
N MET A 1 -9.28 -10.99 28.52
CA MET A 1 -9.99 -9.71 28.28
C MET A 1 -10.61 -9.57 26.88
N LYS A 2 -9.92 -9.97 25.79
CA LYS A 2 -10.44 -9.85 24.41
C LYS A 2 -11.76 -10.61 24.15
N ILE A 3 -11.90 -11.82 24.70
CA ILE A 3 -13.11 -12.66 24.55
C ILE A 3 -14.33 -12.03 25.24
N ILE A 4 -14.15 -11.48 26.44
CA ILE A 4 -15.22 -10.82 27.20
C ILE A 4 -15.75 -9.61 26.43
N PHE A 5 -14.86 -8.83 25.82
CA PHE A 5 -15.24 -7.68 24.99
C PHE A 5 -15.98 -8.12 23.71
N ALA A 6 -15.56 -9.22 23.07
CA ALA A 6 -16.24 -9.77 21.90
C ALA A 6 -17.66 -10.28 22.24
N ILE A 7 -17.81 -11.02 23.35
CA ILE A 7 -19.11 -11.52 23.82
C ILE A 7 -20.03 -10.35 24.20
N SER A 8 -19.52 -9.37 24.95
CA SER A 8 -20.29 -8.17 25.32
C SER A 8 -20.80 -7.41 24.08
N ARG A 9 -19.96 -7.27 23.05
CA ARG A 9 -20.36 -6.67 21.77
C ARG A 9 -21.48 -7.45 21.08
N ILE A 10 -21.38 -8.77 21.03
CA ILE A 10 -22.41 -9.62 20.40
C ILE A 10 -23.73 -9.51 21.16
N LEU A 11 -23.70 -9.58 22.50
CA LEU A 11 -24.90 -9.43 23.34
C LEU A 11 -25.55 -8.07 23.15
N PHE A 12 -24.76 -6.99 23.08
CA PHE A 12 -25.29 -5.65 22.82
C PHE A 12 -25.96 -5.55 21.45
N ILE A 13 -25.35 -6.10 20.39
CA ILE A 13 -25.93 -6.11 19.04
C ILE A 13 -27.24 -6.89 19.02
N LEU A 14 -27.29 -8.07 19.64
CA LEU A 14 -28.51 -8.88 19.73
C LEU A 14 -29.62 -8.19 20.53
N PHE A 15 -29.26 -7.48 21.61
CA PHE A 15 -30.22 -6.70 22.39
C PHE A 15 -30.84 -5.55 21.58
N VAL A 16 -30.00 -4.77 20.89
CA VAL A 16 -30.49 -3.68 20.03
C VAL A 16 -31.32 -4.22 18.86
N TRP A 17 -30.89 -5.33 18.26
CA TRP A 17 -31.60 -6.01 17.18
C TRP A 17 -32.97 -6.50 17.63
N THR A 18 -33.08 -7.19 18.77
CA THR A 18 -34.35 -7.74 19.26
C THR A 18 -35.36 -6.63 19.56
N ILE A 19 -34.94 -5.51 20.16
CA ILE A 19 -35.82 -4.36 20.39
C ILE A 19 -36.31 -3.75 19.06
N GLY A 20 -35.40 -3.49 18.13
CA GLY A 20 -35.75 -2.94 16.82
C GLY A 20 -36.66 -3.88 16.01
N TYR A 21 -36.36 -5.17 16.07
CA TYR A 21 -37.13 -6.22 15.42
C TYR A 21 -38.56 -6.30 15.95
N LEU A 22 -38.75 -6.32 17.27
CA LEU A 22 -40.07 -6.35 17.89
C LEU A 22 -40.88 -5.10 17.55
N PHE A 23 -40.24 -3.93 17.51
CA PHE A 23 -40.90 -2.68 17.10
C PHE A 23 -41.41 -2.75 15.65
N TRP A 24 -40.57 -3.22 14.72
CA TRP A 24 -40.95 -3.37 13.32
C TRP A 24 -42.00 -4.46 13.10
N LEU A 25 -41.86 -5.61 13.77
CA LEU A 25 -42.83 -6.69 13.75
C LEU A 25 -44.20 -6.20 14.24
N GLN A 26 -44.24 -5.47 15.36
CA GLN A 26 -45.48 -4.89 15.89
C GLN A 26 -46.15 -3.99 14.85
N ARG A 27 -45.41 -3.07 14.22
CA ARG A 27 -45.97 -2.21 13.17
C ARG A 27 -46.49 -2.99 11.96
N LEU A 28 -45.76 -4.02 11.54
CA LEU A 28 -46.12 -4.84 10.41
C LEU A 28 -47.39 -5.67 10.69
N MET A 29 -47.51 -6.28 11.87
CA MET A 29 -48.71 -7.03 12.25
C MET A 29 -49.94 -6.13 12.42
N VAL A 30 -49.76 -4.90 12.90
CA VAL A 30 -50.83 -3.89 12.95
C VAL A 30 -51.23 -3.44 11.54
N ALA A 31 -50.29 -3.30 10.61
CA ALA A 31 -50.60 -2.91 9.24
C ALA A 31 -51.35 -4.02 8.47
N VAL A 32 -50.96 -5.28 8.64
CA VAL A 32 -51.52 -6.41 7.89
C VAL A 32 -52.87 -6.84 8.44
N TRP A 33 -53.00 -6.95 9.76
CA TRP A 33 -54.19 -7.54 10.39
C TRP A 33 -54.67 -6.78 11.63
N LYS A 34 -54.18 -5.55 11.85
CA LYS A 34 -54.48 -4.73 13.04
C LYS A 34 -54.17 -5.43 14.37
N PHE A 35 -53.32 -6.46 14.30
CA PHE A 35 -52.95 -7.26 15.46
C PHE A 35 -51.73 -6.67 16.14
N ASN A 36 -51.90 -6.33 17.42
CA ASN A 36 -50.79 -5.91 18.27
C ASN A 36 -50.25 -7.12 19.09
N PRO A 37 -49.05 -7.64 18.80
CA PRO A 37 -48.45 -8.76 19.52
C PRO A 37 -48.11 -8.45 20.98
N MET A 38 -48.03 -7.18 21.37
CA MET A 38 -47.78 -6.80 22.76
C MET A 38 -49.06 -6.75 23.60
N SER A 39 -50.24 -6.81 22.96
CA SER A 39 -51.52 -6.76 23.68
C SER A 39 -51.99 -8.17 24.03
N LYS A 40 -52.11 -8.45 25.33
CA LYS A 40 -52.67 -9.72 25.83
C LYS A 40 -54.10 -9.96 25.33
N GLN A 41 -54.89 -8.91 25.12
CA GLN A 41 -56.28 -9.03 24.68
C GLN A 41 -56.40 -9.64 23.29
N HIS A 42 -55.51 -9.28 22.37
CA HIS A 42 -55.54 -9.84 21.02
C HIS A 42 -55.12 -11.31 20.99
N TRP A 43 -54.17 -11.71 21.84
CA TRP A 43 -53.81 -13.12 21.99
C TRP A 43 -54.98 -13.95 22.54
N LEU A 44 -55.73 -13.40 23.49
CA LEU A 44 -56.93 -14.05 24.01
C LEU A 44 -58.03 -14.14 22.95
N TYR A 45 -58.19 -13.12 22.12
CA TYR A 45 -59.12 -13.13 21.00
C TYR A 45 -58.81 -14.26 20.01
N ILE A 46 -57.56 -14.35 19.53
CA ILE A 46 -57.12 -15.44 18.64
C ILE A 46 -57.30 -16.81 19.29
N TRP A 47 -56.93 -16.93 20.57
CA TRP A 47 -57.05 -18.20 21.29
C TRP A 47 -58.51 -18.67 21.37
N ASN A 48 -59.45 -17.74 21.55
CA ASN A 48 -60.87 -18.04 21.56
C ASN A 48 -61.39 -18.40 20.16
N GLU A 49 -61.02 -17.64 19.14
CA GLU A 49 -61.35 -17.94 17.73
C GLU A 49 -60.82 -19.32 17.31
N TRP A 50 -59.59 -19.66 17.68
CA TRP A 50 -59.00 -20.97 17.43
C TRP A 50 -59.82 -22.10 18.07
N LYS A 51 -60.25 -21.92 19.32
CA LYS A 51 -61.12 -22.89 20.01
C LYS A 51 -62.50 -23.03 19.36
N ASN A 52 -63.01 -21.97 18.76
CA ASN A 52 -64.29 -21.96 18.06
C ASN A 52 -64.21 -22.51 16.62
N GLY A 53 -63.04 -22.99 16.20
CA GLY A 53 -62.84 -23.57 14.88
C GLY A 53 -62.63 -22.53 13.78
N TRP A 54 -61.89 -21.46 14.07
CA TRP A 54 -61.57 -20.41 13.09
C TRP A 54 -61.00 -20.97 11.79
N VAL A 55 -61.67 -20.65 10.68
CA VAL A 55 -61.25 -21.00 9.32
C VAL A 55 -60.66 -19.77 8.66
N ILE A 56 -59.40 -19.89 8.21
CA ILE A 56 -58.66 -18.82 7.56
C ILE A 56 -59.15 -18.69 6.11
N GLN A 57 -59.85 -17.60 5.80
CA GLN A 57 -60.44 -17.38 4.47
C GLN A 57 -59.86 -16.14 3.78
N SER A 58 -59.49 -15.12 4.55
CA SER A 58 -58.98 -13.87 4.00
C SER A 58 -57.48 -13.94 3.72
N LEU A 59 -57.04 -13.25 2.67
CA LEU A 59 -55.61 -13.08 2.39
C LEU A 59 -54.87 -12.41 3.56
N SER A 60 -55.51 -11.50 4.29
CA SER A 60 -54.91 -10.84 5.45
C SER A 60 -54.66 -11.80 6.62
N GLU A 61 -55.53 -12.79 6.81
CA GLU A 61 -55.40 -13.82 7.85
C GLU A 61 -54.27 -14.80 7.49
N TRP A 62 -54.19 -15.20 6.21
CA TRP A 62 -53.07 -15.99 5.69
C TRP A 62 -51.73 -15.28 5.86
N MET A 63 -51.67 -13.99 5.50
CA MET A 63 -50.47 -13.18 5.70
C MET A 63 -50.10 -13.09 7.18
N PHE A 64 -51.06 -12.90 8.07
CA PHE A 64 -50.84 -12.91 9.52
C PHE A 64 -50.20 -14.22 9.99
N VAL A 65 -50.74 -15.38 9.58
CA VAL A 65 -50.20 -16.69 9.97
C VAL A 65 -48.78 -16.88 9.43
N ILE A 66 -48.53 -16.53 8.17
CA ILE A 66 -47.18 -16.61 7.58
C ILE A 66 -46.19 -15.74 8.36
N ILE A 67 -46.57 -14.50 8.69
CA ILE A 67 -45.74 -13.58 9.48
C ILE A 67 -45.48 -14.16 10.87
N LEU A 68 -46.49 -14.74 11.53
CA LEU A 68 -46.37 -15.38 12.84
C LEU A 68 -45.32 -16.50 12.82
N PHE A 69 -45.37 -17.38 11.81
CA PHE A 69 -44.40 -18.49 11.67
C PHE A 69 -43.01 -18.00 11.26
N MET A 70 -42.92 -17.00 10.39
CA MET A 70 -41.64 -16.43 9.94
C MET A 70 -40.97 -15.55 11.00
N THR A 71 -41.68 -15.20 12.07
CA THR A 71 -41.15 -14.32 13.11
C THR A 71 -39.85 -14.88 13.71
N ILE A 72 -39.83 -16.16 14.09
CA ILE A 72 -38.67 -16.77 14.75
C ILE A 72 -37.49 -16.95 13.78
N PRO A 73 -37.66 -17.53 12.57
CA PRO A 73 -36.57 -17.65 11.60
C PRO A 73 -35.97 -16.31 11.19
N VAL A 74 -36.79 -15.28 10.94
CA VAL A 74 -36.31 -13.95 10.54
C VAL A 74 -35.57 -13.27 11.69
N MET A 75 -36.04 -13.43 12.93
CA MET A 75 -35.36 -12.89 14.10
C MET A 75 -33.96 -13.48 14.27
N LEU A 76 -33.82 -14.81 14.13
CA LEU A 76 -32.54 -15.52 14.29
C LEU A 76 -31.59 -15.24 13.13
N THR A 77 -32.06 -15.32 11.88
CA THR A 77 -31.24 -15.06 10.69
C THR A 77 -30.78 -13.62 10.61
N GLY A 78 -31.66 -12.66 10.92
CA GLY A 78 -31.30 -11.25 11.03
C GLY A 78 -30.26 -11.01 12.13
N GLY A 79 -30.45 -11.59 13.32
CA GLY A 79 -29.51 -11.46 14.43
C GLY A 79 -28.12 -12.01 14.09
N ALA A 80 -28.06 -13.18 13.43
CA ALA A 80 -26.81 -13.78 12.97
C ALA A 80 -26.10 -12.92 11.91
N LEU A 81 -26.86 -12.40 10.93
CA LEU A 81 -26.34 -11.53 9.88
C LEU A 81 -25.78 -10.23 10.47
N LEU A 82 -26.49 -9.60 11.41
CA LEU A 82 -26.01 -8.40 12.10
C LEU A 82 -24.73 -8.66 12.91
N CYS A 83 -24.56 -9.85 13.48
CA CYS A 83 -23.32 -10.19 14.20
C CYS A 83 -22.12 -10.36 13.26
N ALA A 84 -22.34 -10.76 12.01
CA ALA A 84 -21.30 -10.90 10.99
C ALA A 84 -20.83 -9.55 10.41
N VAL A 85 -21.65 -8.50 10.51
CA VAL A 85 -21.31 -7.18 9.95
C VAL A 85 -20.19 -6.50 10.75
N PRO A 86 -19.15 -5.95 10.08
CA PRO A 86 -18.11 -5.17 10.73
C PRO A 86 -18.64 -3.77 11.12
N TRP A 87 -19.34 -3.70 12.25
CA TRP A 87 -19.98 -2.49 12.76
C TRP A 87 -19.05 -1.30 12.94
N LEU A 88 -17.75 -1.49 13.20
CA LEU A 88 -16.81 -0.37 13.32
C LEU A 88 -16.62 0.39 11.99
N LYS A 89 -16.61 -0.31 10.85
CA LYS A 89 -16.49 0.33 9.53
C LYS A 89 -17.77 1.09 9.20
N TRP A 90 -18.92 0.46 9.46
CA TRP A 90 -20.24 1.07 9.21
C TRP A 90 -20.54 2.24 10.14
N PHE A 91 -20.16 2.18 11.41
CA PHE A 91 -20.37 3.27 12.36
C PHE A 91 -19.54 4.50 11.99
N LYS A 92 -18.29 4.30 11.56
CA LYS A 92 -17.46 5.37 10.99
C LYS A 92 -18.13 5.98 9.76
N ILE A 93 -18.63 5.17 8.83
CA ILE A 93 -19.31 5.65 7.62
C ILE A 93 -20.57 6.44 7.99
N ILE A 94 -21.42 5.93 8.90
CA ILE A 94 -22.68 6.56 9.31
C ILE A 94 -22.44 7.88 10.03
N ILE A 95 -21.47 7.95 10.95
CA ILE A 95 -21.11 9.20 11.66
C ILE A 95 -20.45 10.20 10.73
N LEU A 96 -19.56 9.74 9.85
CA LEU A 96 -18.86 10.61 8.90
C LEU A 96 -19.74 10.99 7.71
N PHE A 97 -20.87 10.33 7.45
CA PHE A 97 -21.76 10.65 6.33
C PHE A 97 -22.30 12.08 6.38
N PRO A 98 -22.93 12.56 7.47
CA PRO A 98 -23.39 13.95 7.56
C PRO A 98 -22.21 14.93 7.52
N ILE A 99 -21.08 14.59 8.15
CA ILE A 99 -19.89 15.44 8.20
C ILE A 99 -19.26 15.57 6.82
N ARG A 100 -19.10 14.46 6.08
CA ARG A 100 -18.58 14.44 4.70
C ARG A 100 -19.49 15.20 3.76
N PHE A 101 -20.81 15.13 3.94
CA PHE A 101 -21.75 15.90 3.14
C PHE A 101 -21.66 17.41 3.42
N ILE A 102 -21.50 17.80 4.69
CA ILE A 102 -21.28 19.20 5.10
C ILE A 102 -19.92 19.71 4.59
N LEU A 103 -18.85 18.94 4.77
CA LEU A 103 -17.51 19.27 4.28
C LEU A 103 -17.48 19.39 2.76
N LYS A 104 -18.21 18.52 2.03
CA LYS A 104 -18.36 18.60 0.58
C LYS A 104 -19.07 19.90 0.18
N LYS A 105 -20.18 20.25 0.83
CA LYS A 105 -20.88 21.53 0.59
C LYS A 105 -20.04 22.77 0.93
N ILE A 106 -19.19 22.72 1.95
CA ILE A 106 -18.27 23.82 2.28
C ILE A 106 -17.18 23.94 1.20
N LYS A 107 -16.62 22.81 0.75
CA LYS A 107 -15.60 22.76 -0.31
C LYS A 107 -16.16 23.23 -1.65
N ASP A 108 -17.40 22.89 -1.98
CA ASP A 108 -18.08 23.35 -3.18
C ASP A 108 -18.40 24.86 -3.09
N LYS A 109 -18.85 25.34 -1.93
CA LYS A 109 -19.00 26.79 -1.67
C LYS A 109 -17.67 27.56 -1.72
N GLU A 110 -16.55 26.97 -1.32
CA GLU A 110 -15.21 27.59 -1.47
C GLU A 110 -14.71 27.59 -2.92
N LYS A 111 -15.13 26.61 -3.73
CA LYS A 111 -14.84 26.58 -5.17
C LYS A 111 -15.67 27.63 -5.91
N ASP A 112 -16.94 27.78 -5.58
CA ASP A 112 -17.84 28.78 -6.20
C ASP A 112 -17.55 30.21 -5.73
N LYS A 113 -17.02 30.40 -4.51
CA LYS A 113 -16.59 31.70 -3.98
C LYS A 113 -15.20 32.14 -4.44
N LYS A 114 -14.44 31.32 -5.19
CA LYS A 114 -13.21 31.79 -5.83
C LYS A 114 -13.59 32.47 -7.14
N PRO A 115 -13.55 33.82 -7.24
CA PRO A 115 -13.66 34.46 -8.54
C PRO A 115 -12.50 33.97 -9.42
N THR A 116 -12.76 33.80 -10.71
CA THR A 116 -11.78 33.56 -11.77
C THR A 116 -10.51 34.37 -11.47
N ARG A 117 -9.42 33.68 -11.11
CA ARG A 117 -8.24 34.34 -10.54
C ARG A 117 -7.61 35.30 -11.55
N LEU A 118 -7.80 36.60 -11.33
CA LEU A 118 -6.75 37.57 -11.61
C LEU A 118 -5.53 37.20 -10.76
N LYS A 119 -4.34 37.14 -11.40
CA LYS A 119 -3.05 36.88 -10.74
C LYS A 119 -2.82 37.92 -9.65
N VAL A 120 -2.93 37.53 -8.39
CA VAL A 120 -2.49 38.33 -7.24
C VAL A 120 -1.48 37.52 -6.43
N THR A 121 -0.30 38.12 -6.27
CA THR A 121 0.88 37.64 -5.57
C THR A 121 0.59 37.38 -4.08
N LYS A 122 1.04 36.24 -3.56
CA LYS A 122 0.75 35.81 -2.18
C LYS A 122 1.58 36.61 -1.16
N LYS A 123 0.92 36.98 -0.05
CA LYS A 123 1.54 37.56 1.15
C LYS A 123 2.51 36.56 1.81
N LYS A 124 3.66 37.07 2.25
CA LYS A 124 4.78 36.33 2.87
C LYS A 124 4.39 35.74 4.24
N SER A 125 4.80 34.49 4.50
CA SER A 125 4.59 33.76 5.76
C SER A 125 5.70 34.07 6.77
N TYR A 126 5.36 34.05 8.07
CA TYR A 126 6.18 34.39 9.24
C TYR A 126 7.51 33.60 9.39
N LYS A 127 7.76 32.57 8.58
CA LYS A 127 9.09 31.92 8.48
C LYS A 127 10.10 32.69 7.61
N GLN A 128 9.64 33.72 6.89
CA GLN A 128 10.44 34.56 5.98
C GLN A 128 11.05 35.80 6.69
N THR A 129 10.81 35.96 7.99
CA THR A 129 11.39 37.01 8.85
C THR A 129 12.31 36.39 9.90
N ARG A 130 13.34 35.67 9.44
CA ARG A 130 14.56 35.47 10.24
C ARG A 130 15.67 36.20 9.48
N PRO A 131 16.43 37.12 10.13
CA PRO A 131 17.56 37.71 9.45
C PRO A 131 18.51 36.59 9.01
N PRO A 132 19.00 36.61 7.76
CA PRO A 132 19.99 35.66 7.30
C PRO A 132 21.24 35.78 8.19
N ALA A 133 21.82 34.65 8.59
CA ALA A 133 23.10 34.65 9.27
C ALA A 133 24.12 35.36 8.36
N VAL A 134 24.80 36.37 8.92
CA VAL A 134 25.83 37.15 8.25
C VAL A 134 26.96 36.19 7.83
N ARG A 135 26.95 35.74 6.57
CA ARG A 135 28.10 35.09 5.95
C ARG A 135 29.12 36.17 5.62
N ALA A 136 30.28 36.06 6.23
CA ALA A 136 31.43 36.88 5.91
C ALA A 136 31.79 36.77 4.43
N GLY A 137 31.99 37.92 3.79
CA GLY A 137 33.07 38.17 2.84
C GLY A 137 33.14 37.33 1.56
N SER A 138 32.56 37.88 0.49
CA SER A 138 33.06 37.94 -0.88
C SER A 138 34.45 37.32 -1.18
N GLY A 139 34.51 36.49 -2.23
CA GLY A 139 35.76 36.22 -2.95
C GLY A 139 35.50 35.71 -4.37
N LYS A 140 35.50 36.63 -5.36
CA LYS A 140 35.58 36.31 -6.80
C LYS A 140 37.04 36.15 -7.23
N LEU A 141 37.24 35.24 -8.18
CA LEU A 141 38.48 34.78 -8.83
C LEU A 141 39.47 35.87 -9.29
N LYS A 142 40.78 35.55 -9.25
CA LYS A 142 41.74 35.66 -10.39
C LYS A 142 43.09 34.95 -10.09
N ARG A 143 43.67 34.25 -11.08
CA ARG A 143 45.11 33.84 -11.16
C ARG A 143 45.72 34.64 -12.33
N PRO A 144 46.96 35.19 -12.25
CA PRO A 144 48.21 34.49 -12.63
C PRO A 144 49.46 34.81 -11.74
N GLU A 145 50.53 34.02 -11.89
CA GLU A 145 51.89 34.02 -11.28
C GLU A 145 52.81 35.19 -11.72
N PRO A 146 54.11 35.34 -11.32
CA PRO A 146 54.96 34.77 -10.23
C PRO A 146 55.78 35.84 -9.42
N ALA A 147 56.39 35.49 -8.26
CA ALA A 147 57.67 36.04 -7.75
C ALA A 147 58.09 35.40 -6.41
N GLU A 148 59.41 35.28 -6.23
CA GLU A 148 60.17 34.54 -5.22
C GLU A 148 60.30 35.20 -3.83
N ALA A 149 60.83 34.40 -2.89
CA ALA A 149 61.52 34.74 -1.63
C ALA A 149 60.64 35.32 -0.49
N ASP A 150 60.77 34.95 0.79
CA ASP A 150 61.93 34.39 1.50
C ASP A 150 61.53 33.74 2.85
N ALA A 151 62.34 32.75 3.25
CA ALA A 151 62.74 32.33 4.60
C ALA A 151 61.75 32.33 5.80
N LYS A 152 61.46 31.12 6.32
CA LYS A 152 62.18 30.51 7.48
C LYS A 152 61.56 29.18 7.91
N SER A 153 62.32 28.09 7.77
CA SER A 153 62.21 26.91 8.65
C SER A 153 62.92 27.22 9.99
N PRO A 154 62.66 26.48 11.09
CA PRO A 154 63.26 25.15 11.24
C PRO A 154 62.34 24.08 11.87
N ALA A 155 62.40 22.88 11.30
CA ALA A 155 62.20 21.60 12.00
C ALA A 155 63.37 21.38 13.01
N PRO A 156 63.35 20.42 13.97
CA PRO A 156 63.28 18.97 13.71
C PRO A 156 62.50 18.25 14.85
N ALA A 157 62.42 16.94 15.06
CA ALA A 157 63.12 15.74 14.62
C ALA A 157 62.17 14.56 14.96
N ALA A 158 61.96 13.59 14.07
CA ALA A 158 62.69 12.32 13.97
C ALA A 158 62.00 11.14 14.69
N ALA A 159 61.77 10.10 13.87
CA ALA A 159 61.24 8.76 14.11
C ALA A 159 62.23 7.88 14.94
N PRO A 160 62.31 6.53 14.82
CA PRO A 160 61.43 5.43 14.36
C PRO A 160 61.34 4.30 15.45
N THR A 161 60.82 3.06 15.30
CA THR A 161 61.39 1.84 14.63
C THR A 161 60.54 0.64 15.15
N GLU A 162 59.81 -0.14 14.32
CA GLU A 162 60.13 -1.46 13.72
C GLU A 162 59.67 -2.77 14.42
N HIS A 163 59.01 -3.63 13.61
CA HIS A 163 59.11 -5.12 13.47
C HIS A 163 58.66 -6.05 14.64
N VAL A 164 58.06 -7.26 14.48
CA VAL A 164 58.19 -8.39 13.54
C VAL A 164 56.90 -9.24 13.46
N SER A 165 56.70 -9.84 12.26
CA SER A 165 55.89 -10.98 11.77
C SER A 165 55.40 -12.11 12.70
N GLN A 166 54.26 -12.71 12.33
CA GLN A 166 54.17 -14.15 12.00
C GLN A 166 52.98 -14.46 11.06
N LYS A 167 53.21 -15.43 10.17
CA LYS A 167 52.42 -15.88 9.01
C LYS A 167 52.30 -17.40 9.15
N ASP A 168 51.14 -17.99 8.84
CA ASP A 168 50.93 -19.26 8.10
C ASP A 168 49.47 -19.74 8.28
N GLN A 169 48.63 -19.67 7.22
CA GLN A 169 48.40 -20.62 6.11
C GLN A 169 47.35 -21.70 6.46
N THR A 170 46.06 -21.55 6.08
CA THR A 170 45.32 -22.13 4.89
C THR A 170 45.32 -23.67 4.78
N PRO A 171 44.52 -24.31 3.89
CA PRO A 171 43.13 -24.08 3.44
C PRO A 171 42.31 -25.41 3.45
N GLN A 172 40.97 -25.37 3.38
CA GLN A 172 40.26 -26.53 2.83
C GLN A 172 38.95 -26.18 2.11
N ARG A 173 38.94 -26.61 0.85
CA ARG A 173 37.89 -26.58 -0.16
C ARG A 173 37.18 -27.94 -0.09
N ALA A 174 35.89 -27.96 0.24
CA ALA A 174 35.01 -29.05 -0.14
C ALA A 174 33.57 -28.54 -0.16
N SER A 175 32.99 -28.68 -1.34
CA SER A 175 31.56 -28.61 -1.65
C SER A 175 30.70 -29.36 -0.63
N SER A 176 29.79 -28.65 0.01
CA SER A 176 28.52 -29.22 0.43
C SER A 176 27.43 -28.30 -0.07
N SER A 177 26.86 -28.68 -1.21
CA SER A 177 25.50 -28.35 -1.60
C SER A 177 24.57 -28.69 -0.44
N SER A 178 24.33 -27.73 0.45
CA SER A 178 23.14 -27.76 1.29
C SER A 178 21.98 -27.38 0.39
N SER A 179 21.49 -28.36 -0.36
CA SER A 179 20.10 -28.38 -0.80
C SER A 179 19.25 -28.36 0.46
N SER A 180 19.04 -27.17 1.02
CA SER A 180 17.85 -26.91 1.81
C SER A 180 16.70 -27.07 0.85
N SER A 181 16.15 -28.27 0.83
CA SER A 181 14.86 -28.60 0.27
C SER A 181 13.80 -27.82 1.05
N SER A 182 13.74 -26.52 0.80
CA SER A 182 12.62 -25.67 1.19
C SER A 182 11.58 -25.82 0.10
N SER A 183 10.65 -26.74 0.36
CA SER A 183 9.23 -26.60 0.05
C SER A 183 8.89 -25.52 -0.99
N SER A 184 8.76 -25.95 -2.24
CA SER A 184 7.93 -25.38 -3.32
C SER A 184 7.17 -24.05 -3.05
N SER A 185 7.90 -22.95 -2.92
CA SER A 185 7.42 -21.61 -3.27
C SER A 185 8.42 -21.08 -4.29
N GLY A 186 8.05 -21.03 -5.58
CA GLY A 186 8.97 -20.64 -6.64
C GLY A 186 9.61 -19.30 -6.34
N SER A 187 10.93 -19.17 -6.53
CA SER A 187 11.62 -17.90 -6.36
C SER A 187 11.02 -16.85 -7.31
N VAL A 188 11.10 -15.55 -6.97
CA VAL A 188 10.77 -14.45 -7.91
C VAL A 188 11.45 -14.67 -9.27
N MET A 189 12.67 -15.23 -9.26
CA MET A 189 13.39 -15.61 -10.47
C MET A 189 12.68 -16.69 -11.30
N ASP A 190 12.12 -17.72 -10.66
CA ASP A 190 11.46 -18.83 -11.34
C ASP A 190 10.15 -18.37 -11.99
N ILE A 191 9.43 -17.47 -11.34
CA ILE A 191 8.20 -16.86 -11.88
C ILE A 191 8.52 -16.03 -13.12
N LEU A 192 9.57 -15.20 -13.08
CA LEU A 192 9.99 -14.43 -14.24
C LEU A 192 10.52 -15.31 -15.39
N ARG A 193 11.26 -16.38 -15.10
CA ARG A 193 11.75 -17.33 -16.12
C ARG A 193 10.61 -18.12 -16.75
N SER A 194 9.66 -18.60 -15.95
CA SER A 194 8.50 -19.34 -16.44
C SER A 194 7.58 -18.49 -17.32
N ALA A 195 7.52 -17.17 -17.08
CA ALA A 195 6.84 -16.22 -17.95
C ALA A 195 7.55 -15.94 -19.29
N GLY A 196 8.78 -16.47 -19.50
CA GLY A 196 9.52 -16.37 -20.77
C GLY A 196 10.60 -15.29 -20.82
N TYR A 197 10.87 -14.59 -19.71
CA TYR A 197 11.93 -13.58 -19.65
C TYR A 197 13.32 -14.21 -19.51
N ARG A 198 14.34 -13.55 -20.08
CA ARG A 198 15.74 -13.80 -19.73
C ARG A 198 16.22 -12.81 -18.68
N LEU A 199 16.73 -13.31 -17.56
CA LEU A 199 17.11 -12.49 -16.42
C LEU A 199 18.61 -12.24 -16.36
N ILE A 200 18.97 -11.00 -16.05
CA ILE A 200 20.29 -10.56 -15.59
C ILE A 200 20.15 -10.23 -14.11
N SER A 201 20.88 -10.93 -13.25
CA SER A 201 20.86 -10.74 -11.79
C SER A 201 21.89 -9.72 -11.32
N ASP A 202 21.61 -9.03 -10.21
CA ASP A 202 22.52 -8.11 -9.50
C ASP A 202 23.09 -6.99 -10.38
N ALA A 203 22.20 -6.40 -11.18
CA ALA A 203 22.46 -5.26 -12.06
C ALA A 203 22.87 -3.99 -11.30
N LYS A 204 23.86 -3.25 -11.81
CA LYS A 204 24.27 -1.94 -11.26
C LYS A 204 24.03 -0.84 -12.28
N ILE A 205 22.91 -0.14 -12.15
CA ILE A 205 22.55 0.94 -13.06
C ILE A 205 22.77 2.27 -12.32
N ALA A 206 23.68 3.11 -12.84
CA ALA A 206 24.03 4.42 -12.25
C ALA A 206 24.40 4.36 -10.75
N GLY A 207 25.10 3.29 -10.34
CA GLY A 207 25.51 3.09 -8.94
C GLY A 207 24.41 2.63 -7.99
N LYS A 208 23.18 2.42 -8.49
CA LYS A 208 22.08 1.79 -7.73
C LYS A 208 22.00 0.30 -8.05
N LYS A 209 21.82 -0.50 -7.01
CA LYS A 209 21.64 -1.96 -7.14
C LYS A 209 20.20 -2.26 -7.54
N ILE A 210 20.01 -2.99 -8.63
CA ILE A 210 18.72 -3.55 -9.05
C ILE A 210 18.86 -5.07 -9.01
N ASP A 211 17.89 -5.77 -8.42
CA ASP A 211 18.01 -7.21 -8.21
C ASP A 211 17.93 -7.99 -9.52
N PHE A 212 16.96 -7.66 -10.37
CA PHE A 212 16.77 -8.34 -11.66
C PHE A 212 16.45 -7.37 -12.80
N VAL A 213 17.10 -7.59 -13.94
CA VAL A 213 16.72 -7.01 -15.23
C VAL A 213 16.25 -8.15 -16.12
N ALA A 214 14.95 -8.17 -16.40
CA ALA A 214 14.31 -9.17 -17.23
C ALA A 214 14.13 -8.62 -18.65
N VAL A 215 14.69 -9.29 -19.64
CA VAL A 215 14.63 -8.89 -21.06
C VAL A 215 13.61 -9.76 -21.78
N SER A 216 12.73 -9.13 -22.56
CA SER A 216 11.81 -9.78 -23.49
C SER A 216 12.00 -9.27 -24.92
N ALA A 217 11.31 -9.85 -25.88
CA ALA A 217 11.37 -9.40 -27.27
C ALA A 217 10.80 -7.97 -27.46
N ASP A 218 9.81 -7.59 -26.66
CA ASP A 218 9.04 -6.35 -26.88
C ASP A 218 9.42 -5.23 -25.88
N HIS A 219 9.77 -5.61 -24.63
CA HIS A 219 10.09 -4.66 -23.56
C HIS A 219 11.17 -5.18 -22.60
N ILE A 220 11.80 -4.26 -21.87
CA ILE A 220 12.67 -4.57 -20.74
C ILE A 220 11.88 -4.37 -19.45
N LEU A 221 12.03 -5.27 -18.49
CA LEU A 221 11.41 -5.20 -17.18
C LEU A 221 12.50 -5.04 -16.11
N LEU A 222 12.46 -3.92 -15.39
CA LEU A 222 13.28 -3.71 -14.20
C LEU A 222 12.53 -4.19 -12.97
N CYS A 223 13.13 -5.09 -12.19
CA CYS A 223 12.53 -5.67 -11.00
C CYS A 223 13.43 -5.42 -9.78
N MET A 224 12.87 -4.74 -8.78
CA MET A 224 13.50 -4.55 -7.46
C MET A 224 12.69 -5.28 -6.40
N ILE A 225 13.38 -5.96 -5.50
CA ILE A 225 12.79 -6.67 -4.38
C ILE A 225 13.03 -5.87 -3.11
N ASP A 226 11.94 -5.40 -2.51
CA ASP A 226 11.95 -4.81 -1.18
C ASP A 226 11.78 -5.91 -0.12
N SER A 227 12.89 -6.25 0.54
CA SER A 227 12.95 -7.29 1.58
C SER A 227 12.82 -6.73 3.00
N GLU A 228 12.47 -5.46 3.15
CA GLU A 228 12.43 -4.81 4.44
C GLU A 228 11.10 -5.05 5.15
N SER A 229 11.18 -5.67 6.33
CA SER A 229 10.01 -5.96 7.18
C SER A 229 9.46 -4.71 7.87
N GLY A 230 8.17 -4.71 8.18
CA GLY A 230 7.51 -3.68 8.98
C GLY A 230 6.39 -2.96 8.24
N ASP A 231 5.75 -2.04 8.94
CA ASP A 231 4.66 -1.24 8.42
C ASP A 231 5.19 0.07 7.83
N TRP A 232 4.96 0.26 6.54
CA TRP A 232 5.48 1.38 5.76
C TRP A 232 4.34 2.25 5.24
N LEU A 233 4.51 3.57 5.34
CA LEU A 233 3.69 4.58 4.73
C LEU A 233 4.44 5.13 3.52
N ALA A 234 3.93 4.84 2.33
CA ALA A 234 4.53 5.27 1.08
C ALA A 234 4.15 6.73 0.78
N ASP A 235 5.15 7.56 0.49
CA ASP A 235 4.95 8.93 0.03
C ASP A 235 5.79 9.16 -1.23
N GLU A 236 5.10 9.31 -2.37
CA GLU A 236 5.72 9.52 -3.68
C GLU A 236 5.74 11.01 -4.10
N GLU A 237 5.29 11.94 -3.24
CA GLU A 237 5.32 13.37 -3.53
C GLU A 237 6.71 13.97 -3.32
N ARG A 238 7.15 14.83 -4.25
CA ARG A 238 8.39 15.61 -4.09
C ARG A 238 8.11 16.87 -3.28
N PHE A 239 8.80 17.03 -2.16
CA PHE A 239 8.72 18.21 -1.30
C PHE A 239 10.08 18.95 -1.26
N ASN A 240 10.12 20.25 -1.59
CA ASN A 240 11.33 21.09 -1.53
C ASN A 240 12.61 20.47 -2.14
N ASP A 241 12.49 19.82 -3.30
CA ASP A 241 13.61 19.16 -4.00
C ASP A 241 14.20 17.92 -3.29
N GLU A 242 13.55 17.41 -2.24
CA GLU A 242 13.89 16.15 -1.59
C GLU A 242 13.33 14.95 -2.38
N GLU A 243 14.02 13.81 -2.30
CA GLU A 243 13.57 12.57 -2.94
C GLU A 243 12.36 11.99 -2.20
N PRO A 244 11.41 11.34 -2.90
CA PRO A 244 10.28 10.66 -2.24
C PRO A 244 10.74 9.62 -1.22
N LEU A 245 10.03 9.55 -0.09
CA LEU A 245 10.41 8.76 1.08
C LEU A 245 9.30 7.82 1.51
N TRP A 246 9.69 6.66 2.03
CA TRP A 246 8.79 5.79 2.77
C TRP A 246 9.09 5.91 4.26
N PHE A 247 8.04 6.01 5.04
CA PHE A 247 8.12 6.23 6.48
C PHE A 247 7.63 5.01 7.24
N SER A 248 8.29 4.69 8.34
CA SER A 248 7.81 3.79 9.38
C SER A 248 7.81 4.55 10.71
N GLU A 249 7.33 3.95 11.79
CA GLU A 249 7.33 4.60 13.11
C GLU A 249 8.75 4.96 13.62
N SER A 250 9.75 4.16 13.25
CA SER A 250 11.12 4.28 13.77
C SER A 250 12.18 4.63 12.73
N ASN A 251 11.85 4.59 11.44
CA ASN A 251 12.81 4.74 10.34
C ASN A 251 12.17 5.43 9.12
N HIS A 252 12.98 6.08 8.30
CA HIS A 252 12.60 6.58 6.98
C HIS A 252 13.65 6.16 5.96
N ARG A 253 13.21 5.86 4.74
CA ARG A 253 14.10 5.50 3.64
C ARG A 253 13.64 6.13 2.34
N ILE A 254 14.53 6.18 1.35
CA ILE A 254 14.17 6.55 -0.01
C ILE A 254 13.19 5.52 -0.56
N SER A 255 12.14 5.99 -1.23
CA SER A 255 11.15 5.12 -1.87
C SER A 255 11.82 4.12 -2.82
N PRO A 256 11.58 2.80 -2.68
CA PRO A 256 12.01 1.80 -3.65
C PRO A 256 11.52 2.12 -5.07
N VAL A 257 10.30 2.64 -5.20
CA VAL A 257 9.73 3.09 -6.48
C VAL A 257 10.61 4.15 -7.11
N ARG A 258 11.05 5.15 -6.34
CA ARG A 258 11.96 6.18 -6.84
C ARG A 258 13.32 5.62 -7.25
N VAL A 259 13.87 4.67 -6.49
CA VAL A 259 15.16 4.06 -6.82
C VAL A 259 15.09 3.37 -8.19
N VAL A 260 14.02 2.61 -8.46
CA VAL A 260 13.88 1.94 -9.76
C VAL A 260 13.55 2.90 -10.89
N LEU A 261 12.77 3.96 -10.63
CA LEU A 261 12.53 5.01 -11.63
C LEU A 261 13.82 5.70 -12.07
N ASN A 262 14.73 6.00 -11.14
CA ASN A 262 16.05 6.53 -11.49
C ASN A 262 16.87 5.55 -12.33
N ALA A 263 16.82 4.26 -11.98
CA ALA A 263 17.49 3.23 -12.75
C ALA A 263 16.88 3.08 -14.16
N ARG A 264 15.55 3.23 -14.30
CA ARG A 264 14.86 3.25 -15.59
C ARG A 264 15.36 4.40 -16.46
N ASP A 265 15.38 5.61 -15.92
CA ASP A 265 15.76 6.81 -16.67
C ASP A 265 17.26 6.75 -17.05
N ALA A 266 18.12 6.25 -16.15
CA ALA A 266 19.53 6.00 -16.43
C ALA A 266 19.73 4.91 -17.50
N LEU A 267 19.01 3.79 -17.40
CA LEU A 267 19.08 2.71 -18.38
C LEU A 267 18.61 3.19 -19.75
N SER A 268 17.51 3.94 -19.82
CA SER A 268 17.00 4.49 -21.08
C SER A 268 18.04 5.32 -21.82
N SER A 269 18.94 5.98 -21.08
CA SER A 269 20.04 6.78 -21.63
C SER A 269 21.26 5.93 -22.04
N ALA A 270 21.47 4.79 -21.37
CA ALA A 270 22.57 3.87 -21.61
C ALA A 270 22.29 2.85 -22.73
N LEU A 271 21.02 2.60 -23.07
CA LEU A 271 20.64 1.65 -24.13
C LEU A 271 21.10 2.14 -25.51
N THR A 272 21.76 1.25 -26.24
CA THR A 272 22.28 1.49 -27.59
C THR A 272 21.77 0.44 -28.59
N GLY A 273 21.90 0.73 -29.90
CA GLY A 273 21.56 -0.20 -30.97
C GLY A 273 20.09 -0.62 -30.99
N SER A 274 19.82 -1.92 -31.18
CA SER A 274 18.48 -2.49 -31.28
C SER A 274 17.65 -2.39 -29.99
N ALA A 275 18.28 -2.04 -28.86
CA ALA A 275 17.59 -1.84 -27.59
C ALA A 275 17.15 -0.38 -27.37
N LYS A 276 17.57 0.55 -28.23
CA LYS A 276 17.27 1.97 -28.12
C LYS A 276 15.79 2.23 -28.46
N GLY A 277 15.03 2.75 -27.51
CA GLY A 277 13.61 3.06 -27.69
C GLY A 277 12.66 1.91 -27.35
N MET A 278 13.17 0.78 -26.82
CA MET A 278 12.30 -0.22 -26.21
C MET A 278 11.59 0.34 -24.98
N GLU A 279 10.36 -0.13 -24.74
CA GLU A 279 9.64 0.21 -23.53
C GLU A 279 10.33 -0.43 -22.32
N ILE A 280 10.59 0.37 -21.28
CA ILE A 280 11.13 -0.11 -20.00
C ILE A 280 10.01 -0.07 -18.97
N LYS A 281 9.50 -1.25 -18.64
CA LYS A 281 8.51 -1.45 -17.56
C LYS A 281 9.23 -1.62 -16.24
N VAL A 282 8.60 -1.17 -15.16
CA VAL A 282 9.17 -1.19 -13.82
C VAL A 282 8.24 -1.95 -12.89
N ILE A 283 8.79 -2.93 -12.19
CA ILE A 283 8.15 -3.68 -11.13
C ILE A 283 8.91 -3.52 -9.82
N VAL A 284 8.16 -3.27 -8.75
CA VAL A 284 8.65 -3.35 -7.37
C VAL A 284 7.92 -4.49 -6.67
N VAL A 285 8.68 -5.41 -6.10
CA VAL A 285 8.17 -6.60 -5.39
C VAL A 285 8.36 -6.41 -3.90
N ILE A 286 7.27 -6.35 -3.14
CA ILE A 286 7.31 -6.27 -1.68
C ILE A 286 7.29 -7.68 -1.12
N ARG A 287 8.31 -8.06 -0.34
CA ARG A 287 8.49 -9.43 0.16
C ARG A 287 8.06 -9.62 1.62
N GLN A 288 8.39 -8.66 2.49
CA GLN A 288 8.18 -8.79 3.95
C GLN A 288 7.52 -7.56 4.60
N GLY A 289 7.43 -6.45 3.88
CA GLY A 289 6.82 -5.21 4.37
C GLY A 289 5.32 -5.17 4.12
N THR A 290 4.60 -4.36 4.90
CA THR A 290 3.19 -4.03 4.66
C THR A 290 3.05 -2.53 4.37
N ILE A 291 2.46 -2.17 3.23
CA ILE A 291 2.17 -0.77 2.90
C ILE A 291 0.79 -0.36 3.43
N ILE A 292 0.77 0.48 4.47
CA ILE A 292 -0.47 0.85 5.17
C ILE A 292 -1.43 1.63 4.26
N ASN A 293 -0.90 2.50 3.40
CA ASN A 293 -1.67 3.38 2.53
C ASN A 293 -1.70 2.92 1.06
N ALA A 294 -1.63 1.61 0.81
CA ALA A 294 -1.55 1.05 -0.55
C ALA A 294 -2.71 1.51 -1.45
N GLU A 295 -3.94 1.58 -0.93
CA GLU A 295 -5.13 2.00 -1.69
C GLU A 295 -5.00 3.40 -2.28
N ASP A 296 -4.47 4.36 -1.50
CA ASP A 296 -4.28 5.74 -1.95
C ASP A 296 -3.13 5.85 -2.97
N MET A 297 -2.18 4.91 -2.94
CA MET A 297 -1.00 4.92 -3.79
C MET A 297 -1.21 4.27 -5.15
N PHE A 298 -2.27 3.50 -5.36
CA PHE A 298 -2.53 2.85 -6.66
C PHE A 298 -2.64 3.86 -7.81
N GLU A 299 -3.35 4.98 -7.61
CA GLU A 299 -3.46 6.04 -8.63
C GLU A 299 -2.09 6.69 -8.92
N VAL A 300 -1.25 6.81 -7.90
CA VAL A 300 0.08 7.44 -8.03
C VAL A 300 1.04 6.51 -8.77
N TRP A 301 1.08 5.22 -8.40
CA TRP A 301 1.94 4.23 -9.06
C TRP A 301 1.54 4.00 -10.52
N ASP A 302 0.23 3.97 -10.82
CA ASP A 302 -0.27 3.87 -12.20
C ASP A 302 0.15 5.10 -13.02
N GLY A 303 0.02 6.31 -12.46
CA GLY A 303 0.48 7.55 -13.09
C GLY A 303 1.99 7.57 -13.38
N LEU A 304 2.80 6.90 -12.55
CA LEU A 304 4.26 6.76 -12.73
C LEU A 304 4.66 5.59 -13.65
N LYS A 305 3.69 4.78 -14.11
CA LYS A 305 3.88 3.53 -14.85
C LYS A 305 4.73 2.51 -14.10
N VAL A 306 4.51 2.39 -12.80
CA VAL A 306 5.19 1.43 -11.94
C VAL A 306 4.18 0.41 -11.44
N THR A 307 4.51 -0.87 -11.61
CA THR A 307 3.69 -1.96 -11.08
C THR A 307 4.26 -2.42 -9.75
N VAL A 308 3.55 -2.15 -8.67
CA VAL A 308 3.90 -2.65 -7.33
C VAL A 308 3.15 -3.95 -7.10
N CYS A 309 3.87 -4.99 -6.71
CA CYS A 309 3.31 -6.32 -6.47
C CYS A 309 3.82 -6.91 -5.17
N ARG A 310 3.07 -7.86 -4.62
CA ARG A 310 3.44 -8.58 -3.40
C ARG A 310 3.93 -9.99 -3.69
N PHE A 311 4.80 -10.48 -2.83
CA PHE A 311 5.34 -11.83 -2.83
C PHE A 311 5.55 -12.31 -1.38
N GLU A 312 5.39 -13.61 -1.12
CA GLU A 312 5.47 -14.19 0.23
C GLU A 312 4.61 -13.45 1.28
N ASP A 313 5.23 -12.87 2.31
CA ASP A 313 4.59 -12.19 3.43
C ASP A 313 4.31 -10.70 3.14
N GLY A 314 4.58 -10.24 1.91
CA GLY A 314 4.34 -8.87 1.49
C GLY A 314 2.86 -8.51 1.55
N GLY A 315 2.57 -7.35 2.14
CA GLY A 315 1.22 -6.85 2.33
C GLY A 315 1.03 -5.41 1.82
N PRO A 316 -0.22 -4.94 1.76
CA PRO A 316 -1.44 -5.63 2.19
C PRO A 316 -2.06 -6.45 1.03
N ASP A 317 -3.11 -7.24 1.34
CA ASP A 317 -3.70 -8.21 0.40
C ASP A 317 -4.30 -7.58 -0.87
N GLU A 318 -4.61 -6.29 -0.82
CA GLU A 318 -5.10 -5.48 -1.93
C GLU A 318 -4.06 -5.32 -3.04
N ILE A 319 -2.76 -5.41 -2.73
CA ILE A 319 -1.70 -5.40 -3.73
C ILE A 319 -1.73 -6.70 -4.53
N MET A 320 -1.63 -6.60 -5.86
CA MET A 320 -1.62 -7.77 -6.74
C MET A 320 -0.41 -8.67 -6.47
N THR A 321 -0.61 -9.99 -6.55
CA THR A 321 0.48 -10.96 -6.45
C THR A 321 1.40 -10.91 -7.67
N LEU A 322 2.68 -11.20 -7.49
CA LEU A 322 3.68 -11.21 -8.57
C LEU A 322 3.24 -12.06 -9.78
N GLU A 323 2.65 -13.23 -9.55
CA GLU A 323 2.15 -14.13 -10.60
C GLU A 323 1.07 -13.50 -11.48
N LYS A 324 0.27 -12.58 -10.94
CA LYS A 324 -0.75 -11.85 -11.70
C LYS A 324 -0.18 -10.61 -12.40
N ALA A 325 0.86 -10.02 -11.84
CA ALA A 325 1.53 -8.84 -12.39
C ALA A 325 2.38 -9.17 -13.62
N VAL A 326 2.95 -10.39 -13.68
CA VAL A 326 3.82 -10.83 -14.76
C VAL A 326 2.98 -11.55 -15.83
N SER A 327 2.92 -10.98 -17.04
CA SER A 327 2.32 -11.63 -18.20
C SER A 327 3.30 -12.56 -18.90
N ASN A 328 2.79 -13.60 -19.59
CA ASN A 328 3.60 -14.44 -20.48
C ASN A 328 4.10 -13.62 -21.67
N VAL A 329 5.41 -13.69 -21.94
CA VAL A 329 6.05 -12.91 -23.01
C VAL A 329 6.93 -13.82 -23.87
N ARG A 330 7.16 -13.38 -25.12
CA ARG A 330 8.10 -14.02 -26.03
C ARG A 330 9.54 -13.77 -25.58
N SER A 331 10.34 -14.84 -25.60
CA SER A 331 11.76 -14.79 -25.26
C SER A 331 12.52 -13.82 -26.18
N PRO A 332 13.48 -13.04 -25.65
CA PRO A 332 14.28 -12.11 -26.44
C PRO A 332 15.24 -12.84 -27.38
N ASP A 333 15.67 -12.13 -28.43
CA ASP A 333 16.79 -12.53 -29.28
C ASP A 333 18.12 -12.40 -28.51
N ASP A 334 19.11 -13.23 -28.86
CA ASP A 334 20.40 -13.29 -28.17
C ASP A 334 21.16 -11.97 -28.31
N GLY A 335 21.12 -11.34 -29.48
CA GLY A 335 21.74 -10.03 -29.72
C GLY A 335 21.15 -8.92 -28.85
N LEU A 336 19.83 -8.95 -28.63
CA LEU A 336 19.13 -8.00 -27.77
C LEU A 336 19.56 -8.15 -26.30
N TYR A 337 19.61 -9.41 -25.84
CA TYR A 337 20.04 -9.74 -24.48
C TYR A 337 21.48 -9.27 -24.21
N HIS A 338 22.40 -9.50 -25.14
CA HIS A 338 23.79 -9.04 -25.00
C HIS A 338 23.92 -7.52 -24.96
N ASN A 339 23.16 -6.80 -25.79
CA ASN A 339 23.15 -5.33 -25.76
C ASN A 339 22.67 -4.79 -24.42
N VAL A 340 21.56 -5.33 -23.87
CA VAL A 340 21.06 -4.91 -22.55
C VAL A 340 22.03 -5.31 -21.44
N SER A 341 22.60 -6.52 -21.48
CA SER A 341 23.58 -6.98 -20.50
C SER A 341 24.85 -6.13 -20.48
N SER A 342 25.24 -5.55 -21.61
CA SER A 342 26.40 -4.65 -21.68
C SER A 342 26.13 -3.24 -21.13
N ALA A 343 24.87 -2.82 -21.04
CA ALA A 343 24.48 -1.50 -20.54
C ALA A 343 24.23 -1.47 -19.02
N VAL A 344 24.15 -2.65 -18.40
CA VAL A 344 23.70 -2.85 -17.01
C VAL A 344 24.85 -3.25 -16.06
N ASN A 345 25.98 -3.67 -16.63
CA ASN A 345 27.25 -3.96 -15.95
C ASN A 345 28.27 -2.90 -16.30
#